data_AF-A0A2G4T3P9-F1
#
_entry.id   AF-A0A2G4T3P9-F1
#
_cell.length_a   1.000
_cell.length_b   1.000
_cell.length_c   1.000
_cell.angle_alpha   90.00
_cell.angle_beta   90.00
_cell.angle_gamma   90.00
#
_symmetry.space_group_name_H-M   'P 1'
#
loop_
_entity.id
_entity.type
_entity.pdbx_description
1 polymer ?
#
loop_
_entity_poly.entity_id
_entity_poly.type
_entity_poly.pdbx_seq_one_letter_code
_entity_poly.pdbx_strand_id
1 'polypeptide(L)'
;MAYELKLSEIDKARKIGERALKTINFREEQEKMNVWVALMNLENSFGTEETLQDVFKRATIYCEPVKVYKELAKIYERNDKLDKAESVWEEMCKKFGQSRDVWTSFGLFLLQHNKVEKARETLQRSLKVLPKHEHIQTVQKFAQLEFKYGEAERGRTLLEGIVSNHPKRLDLWNVYLDMEIKVGDVEMARRLFERVASMKFSSKKMKFIFKKWLQFEKNNGTEDDVQRVKERTLAYVESMS
;
A
#
# COMPACT_ATOMS: atom_id res chain seq x y z
N MET A 1 -3.75 -13.42 -29.21
CA MET A 1 -2.60 -12.51 -29.00
C MET A 1 -1.36 -13.26 -28.52
N ALA A 2 -1.42 -14.01 -27.42
CA ALA A 2 -0.27 -14.78 -26.90
C ALA A 2 0.29 -15.84 -27.89
N TYR A 3 -0.56 -16.45 -28.71
CA TYR A 3 -0.14 -17.42 -29.73
C TYR A 3 0.65 -16.76 -30.88
N GLU A 4 0.15 -15.65 -31.43
CA GLU A 4 0.82 -14.90 -32.51
C GLU A 4 2.15 -14.27 -32.09
N LEU A 5 2.26 -13.87 -30.81
CA LEU A 5 3.51 -13.38 -30.25
C LEU A 5 4.61 -14.46 -30.25
N LYS A 6 4.25 -15.74 -30.12
CA LYS A 6 5.19 -16.86 -30.24
C LYS A 6 5.64 -17.13 -31.67
N LEU A 7 4.88 -16.66 -32.66
CA LEU A 7 5.18 -16.77 -34.09
C LEU A 7 5.88 -15.52 -34.64
N SER A 8 6.21 -14.54 -33.78
CA SER A 8 6.78 -13.25 -34.16
C SER A 8 5.91 -12.41 -35.11
N GLU A 9 4.61 -12.70 -35.22
CA GLU A 9 3.67 -11.97 -36.08
C GLU A 9 3.05 -10.77 -35.35
N ILE A 10 3.89 -9.79 -35.01
CA ILE A 10 3.54 -8.65 -34.16
C ILE A 10 2.38 -7.83 -34.75
N ASP A 11 2.36 -7.61 -36.07
CA ASP A 11 1.27 -6.88 -36.74
C ASP A 11 -0.08 -7.59 -36.67
N LYS A 12 -0.09 -8.93 -36.73
CA LYS A 12 -1.34 -9.69 -36.54
C LYS A 12 -1.79 -9.60 -35.09
N ALA A 13 -0.87 -9.66 -34.14
CA ALA A 13 -1.18 -9.47 -32.72
C ALA A 13 -1.78 -8.08 -32.44
N ARG A 14 -1.26 -7.00 -33.05
CA ARG A 14 -1.87 -5.64 -32.99
C ARG A 14 -3.29 -5.64 -33.53
N LYS A 15 -3.50 -6.16 -34.74
CA LYS A 15 -4.82 -6.22 -35.38
C LYS A 15 -5.84 -6.98 -34.54
N ILE A 16 -5.42 -8.06 -33.86
CA ILE A 16 -6.27 -8.81 -32.94
C ILE A 16 -6.68 -7.95 -31.74
N GLY A 17 -5.74 -7.22 -31.14
CA GLY A 17 -6.04 -6.31 -30.02
C GLY A 17 -7.00 -5.19 -30.42
N GLU A 18 -6.76 -4.54 -31.57
CA GLU A 18 -7.65 -3.49 -32.11
C GLU A 18 -9.06 -4.03 -32.40
N ARG A 19 -9.16 -5.25 -32.95
CA ARG A 19 -10.45 -5.92 -33.17
C ARG A 19 -11.15 -6.24 -31.86
N ALA A 20 -10.41 -6.70 -30.84
CA ALA A 20 -10.96 -6.99 -29.52
C ALA A 20 -11.55 -5.72 -28.88
N LEU A 21 -10.87 -4.58 -28.94
CA LEU A 21 -11.38 -3.31 -28.41
C LEU A 21 -12.71 -2.86 -29.05
N LYS A 22 -12.89 -3.15 -30.35
CA LYS A 22 -14.13 -2.88 -31.10
C LYS A 22 -15.26 -3.88 -30.80
N THR A 23 -14.91 -5.12 -30.48
CA THR A 23 -15.88 -6.22 -30.33
C THR A 23 -16.36 -6.38 -28.89
N ILE A 24 -15.49 -6.11 -27.91
CA ILE A 24 -15.83 -6.21 -26.48
C ILE A 24 -16.89 -5.14 -26.15
N ASN A 25 -17.92 -5.56 -25.42
CA ASN A 25 -18.99 -4.68 -24.98
C ASN A 25 -18.41 -3.54 -24.12
N PHE A 26 -18.89 -2.31 -24.32
CA PHE A 26 -18.42 -1.14 -23.58
C PHE A 26 -18.63 -1.24 -22.06
N ARG A 27 -19.58 -2.06 -21.60
CA ARG A 27 -19.82 -2.32 -20.17
C ARG A 27 -18.75 -3.22 -19.53
N GLU A 28 -18.03 -3.99 -20.35
CA GLU A 28 -16.96 -4.87 -19.88
C GLU A 28 -15.65 -4.09 -19.74
N GLU A 29 -15.64 -3.12 -18.83
CA GLU A 29 -14.51 -2.19 -18.64
C GLU A 29 -13.21 -2.92 -18.28
N GLN A 30 -13.30 -3.97 -17.46
CA GLN A 30 -12.13 -4.77 -17.06
C GLN A 30 -11.54 -5.54 -18.25
N GLU A 31 -12.39 -6.13 -19.09
CA GLU A 31 -11.91 -6.84 -20.28
C GLU A 31 -11.27 -5.89 -21.29
N LYS A 32 -11.84 -4.69 -21.47
CA LYS A 32 -11.20 -3.66 -22.29
C LYS A 32 -9.87 -3.21 -21.72
N MET A 33 -9.78 -3.00 -20.40
CA MET A 33 -8.52 -2.69 -19.73
C MET A 33 -7.47 -3.79 -19.97
N ASN A 34 -7.85 -5.06 -19.86
CA ASN A 34 -6.94 -6.18 -20.12
C ASN A 34 -6.37 -6.13 -21.56
N VAL A 35 -7.20 -5.79 -22.55
CA VAL A 35 -6.74 -5.64 -23.94
C VAL A 35 -5.80 -4.44 -24.11
N TRP A 36 -6.10 -3.30 -23.49
CA TRP A 36 -5.20 -2.13 -23.51
C TRP A 36 -3.85 -2.43 -22.87
N VAL A 37 -3.84 -3.11 -21.72
CA VAL A 37 -2.61 -3.55 -21.06
C VAL A 37 -1.82 -4.50 -21.95
N ALA A 38 -2.49 -5.42 -22.65
CA ALA A 38 -1.83 -6.33 -23.59
C ALA A 38 -1.22 -5.59 -24.79
N LEU A 39 -1.90 -4.59 -25.35
CA LEU A 39 -1.37 -3.73 -26.40
C LEU A 39 -0.18 -2.89 -25.93
N MET A 40 -0.25 -2.30 -24.73
CA MET A 40 0.88 -1.55 -24.15
C MET A 40 2.09 -2.46 -23.91
N ASN A 41 1.89 -3.69 -23.41
CA ASN A 41 2.99 -4.65 -23.27
C ASN A 41 3.61 -5.03 -24.61
N LEU A 42 2.79 -5.20 -25.64
CA LEU A 42 3.24 -5.49 -27.00
C LEU A 42 4.09 -4.35 -27.56
N GLU A 43 3.63 -3.10 -27.47
CA GLU A 43 4.40 -1.94 -27.95
C GLU A 43 5.66 -1.68 -27.12
N ASN A 44 5.63 -1.88 -25.80
CA ASN A 44 6.83 -1.72 -24.96
C ASN A 44 7.92 -2.77 -25.26
N SER A 45 7.53 -3.96 -25.73
CA SER A 45 8.44 -5.08 -26.01
C SER A 45 8.93 -5.11 -27.45
N PHE A 46 8.07 -4.77 -28.41
CA PHE A 46 8.33 -4.96 -29.85
C PHE A 46 8.05 -3.71 -30.70
N GLY A 47 7.48 -2.66 -30.12
CA GLY A 47 7.20 -1.40 -30.78
C GLY A 47 8.27 -0.34 -30.52
N THR A 48 7.86 0.92 -30.61
CA THR A 48 8.68 2.08 -30.26
C THR A 48 8.06 2.84 -29.08
N GLU A 49 8.81 3.77 -28.50
CA GLU A 49 8.25 4.66 -27.48
C GLU A 49 7.04 5.44 -28.03
N GLU A 50 7.08 5.86 -29.29
CA GLU A 50 5.98 6.60 -29.91
C GLU A 50 4.71 5.76 -30.04
N THR A 51 4.82 4.49 -30.45
CA THR A 51 3.66 3.61 -30.57
C THR A 51 3.09 3.24 -29.21
N LEU A 52 3.94 3.03 -28.20
CA LEU A 52 3.50 2.83 -26.82
C LEU A 52 2.74 4.05 -26.29
N GLN A 53 3.27 5.26 -26.52
CA GLN A 53 2.64 6.51 -26.09
C GLN A 53 1.30 6.75 -26.80
N ASP A 54 1.16 6.37 -28.08
CA ASP A 54 -0.13 6.44 -28.79
C ASP A 54 -1.18 5.52 -28.17
N VAL A 55 -0.83 4.24 -27.95
CA VAL A 55 -1.71 3.27 -27.28
C VAL A 55 -2.08 3.73 -25.87
N PHE A 56 -1.11 4.25 -25.12
CA PHE A 56 -1.33 4.79 -23.78
C PHE A 56 -2.32 5.96 -23.78
N LYS A 57 -2.11 6.96 -24.65
CA LYS A 57 -3.02 8.12 -24.77
C LYS A 57 -4.43 7.65 -25.10
N ARG A 58 -4.58 6.74 -26.05
CA ARG A 58 -5.88 6.16 -26.39
C ARG A 58 -6.51 5.43 -25.21
N ALA A 59 -5.75 4.60 -24.48
CA ALA A 59 -6.24 3.90 -23.31
C ALA A 59 -6.76 4.87 -22.23
N THR A 60 -6.10 6.02 -22.01
CA THR A 60 -6.56 7.03 -21.05
C THR A 60 -7.86 7.74 -21.43
N ILE A 61 -8.27 7.68 -22.71
CA ILE A 61 -9.56 8.23 -23.19
C ILE A 61 -10.70 7.24 -22.92
N TYR A 62 -10.44 5.93 -23.10
CA TYR A 62 -11.46 4.89 -23.01
C TYR A 62 -11.57 4.23 -21.63
N CYS A 63 -10.57 4.41 -20.77
CA CYS A 63 -10.50 3.82 -19.44
C CYS A 63 -10.13 4.88 -18.40
N GLU A 64 -10.39 4.56 -17.12
CA GLU A 64 -10.04 5.45 -16.01
C GLU A 64 -8.53 5.78 -16.02
N PRO A 65 -8.14 7.06 -16.16
CA PRO A 65 -6.75 7.44 -16.35
C PRO A 65 -5.82 6.91 -15.25
N VAL A 66 -6.21 7.02 -13.97
CA VAL A 66 -5.37 6.57 -12.86
C VAL A 66 -4.98 5.09 -13.00
N LYS A 67 -5.92 4.22 -13.40
CA LYS A 67 -5.65 2.79 -13.61
C LYS A 67 -4.68 2.56 -14.76
N VAL A 68 -4.86 3.25 -15.88
CA VAL A 68 -3.99 3.12 -17.06
C VAL A 68 -2.55 3.53 -16.73
N TYR A 69 -2.35 4.65 -16.03
CA TYR A 69 -1.00 5.07 -15.62
C TYR A 69 -0.35 4.06 -14.66
N LYS A 70 -1.11 3.50 -13.70
CA LYS A 70 -0.59 2.45 -12.81
C LYS A 70 -0.13 1.22 -13.59
N GLU A 71 -0.91 0.79 -14.58
CA GLU A 71 -0.52 -0.35 -15.42
C GLU A 71 0.71 -0.03 -16.27
N LEU A 72 0.82 1.18 -16.84
CA LEU A 72 2.03 1.59 -17.56
C LEU A 72 3.27 1.58 -16.65
N ALA A 73 3.17 2.11 -15.42
CA ALA A 73 4.26 2.08 -14.46
C ALA A 73 4.70 0.64 -14.12
N LYS A 74 3.73 -0.27 -13.91
CA LYS A 74 4.02 -1.71 -13.69
C LYS A 74 4.64 -2.38 -14.91
N ILE A 75 4.26 -2.00 -16.13
CA ILE A 75 4.88 -2.50 -17.36
C ILE A 75 6.35 -2.08 -17.40
N TYR A 76 6.66 -0.83 -17.08
CA TYR A 76 8.05 -0.38 -17.00
C TYR A 76 8.84 -1.09 -15.89
N GLU A 77 8.24 -1.28 -14.72
CA GLU A 77 8.83 -2.02 -13.60
C GLU A 77 9.19 -3.47 -14.00
N ARG A 78 8.26 -4.20 -14.63
CA ARG A 78 8.49 -5.59 -15.10
C ARG A 78 9.56 -5.73 -16.18
N ASN A 79 9.91 -4.64 -16.87
CA ASN A 79 10.92 -4.61 -17.92
C ASN A 79 12.20 -3.88 -17.47
N ASP A 80 12.41 -3.74 -16.16
CA ASP A 80 13.57 -3.08 -15.53
C ASP A 80 13.82 -1.63 -15.99
N LYS A 81 12.80 -0.96 -16.57
CA LYS A 81 12.85 0.45 -17.00
C LYS A 81 12.47 1.38 -15.85
N LEU A 82 13.21 1.31 -14.74
CA LEU A 82 12.86 1.95 -13.47
C LEU A 82 12.77 3.49 -13.55
N ASP A 83 13.61 4.13 -14.35
CA ASP A 83 13.59 5.60 -14.50
C ASP A 83 12.32 6.08 -15.23
N LYS A 84 11.83 5.29 -16.19
CA LYS A 84 10.54 5.54 -16.86
C LYS A 84 9.36 5.26 -15.95
N ALA A 85 9.45 4.20 -15.13
CA ALA A 85 8.41 3.95 -14.12
C ALA A 85 8.32 5.11 -13.11
N GLU A 86 9.47 5.61 -12.64
CA GLU A 86 9.53 6.76 -11.73
C GLU A 86 8.95 8.02 -12.38
N SER A 87 9.27 8.32 -13.65
CA SER A 87 8.72 9.48 -14.35
C SER A 87 7.20 9.43 -14.53
N VAL A 88 6.64 8.25 -14.82
CA VAL A 88 5.18 8.05 -14.86
C VAL A 88 4.57 8.31 -13.48
N TRP A 89 5.17 7.80 -12.40
CA TRP A 89 4.67 8.06 -11.05
C TRP A 89 4.72 9.55 -10.67
N GLU A 90 5.79 10.25 -11.03
CA GLU A 90 5.89 11.70 -10.81
C GLU A 90 4.81 12.47 -11.57
N GLU A 91 4.53 12.08 -12.82
CA GLU A 91 3.46 12.66 -13.62
C GLU A 91 2.09 12.38 -12.98
N MET A 92 1.87 11.17 -12.46
CA MET A 92 0.65 10.85 -11.72
C MET A 92 0.50 11.71 -10.46
N CYS A 93 1.56 11.93 -9.70
CA CYS A 93 1.52 12.81 -8.53
C CYS A 93 1.20 14.27 -8.89
N LYS A 94 1.60 14.74 -10.07
CA LYS A 94 1.25 16.08 -10.58
C LYS A 94 -0.21 16.17 -11.03
N LYS A 95 -0.68 15.19 -11.81
CA LYS A 95 -2.05 15.18 -12.39
C LYS A 95 -3.13 14.77 -11.40
N PHE A 96 -2.83 13.79 -10.55
CA PHE A 96 -3.76 13.13 -9.64
C PHE A 96 -3.32 13.26 -8.17
N GLY A 97 -2.59 14.34 -7.84
CA GLY A 97 -2.04 14.57 -6.50
C GLY A 97 -3.06 14.70 -5.37
N GLN A 98 -4.34 14.86 -5.68
CA GLN A 98 -5.42 14.82 -4.68
C GLN A 98 -5.79 13.38 -4.27
N SER A 99 -5.35 12.37 -5.03
CA SER A 99 -5.61 10.96 -4.71
C SER A 99 -4.52 10.41 -3.81
N ARG A 100 -4.87 10.08 -2.57
CA ARG A 100 -3.99 9.32 -1.65
C ARG A 100 -3.45 8.04 -2.27
N ASP A 101 -4.28 7.32 -3.02
CA ASP A 101 -3.92 6.01 -3.58
C ASP A 101 -2.72 6.12 -4.53
N VAL A 102 -2.61 7.23 -5.27
CA VAL A 102 -1.46 7.54 -6.13
C VAL A 102 -0.19 7.71 -5.31
N TRP A 103 -0.23 8.53 -4.24
CA TRP A 103 0.93 8.74 -3.37
C TRP A 103 1.40 7.45 -2.68
N THR A 104 0.46 6.66 -2.15
CA THR A 104 0.80 5.40 -1.47
C THR A 104 1.33 4.34 -2.45
N SER A 105 0.85 4.32 -3.69
CA SER A 105 1.38 3.45 -4.74
C SER A 105 2.79 3.86 -5.17
N PHE A 106 3.06 5.17 -5.30
CA PHE A 106 4.40 5.66 -5.61
C PHE A 106 5.39 5.40 -4.47
N GLY A 107 4.96 5.61 -3.22
CA GLY A 107 5.76 5.27 -2.04
C GLY A 107 6.10 3.77 -1.97
N LEU A 108 5.15 2.89 -2.31
CA LEU A 108 5.38 1.44 -2.42
C LEU A 108 6.44 1.13 -3.48
N PHE A 109 6.31 1.72 -4.69
CA PHE A 109 7.28 1.55 -5.76
C PHE A 109 8.69 1.97 -5.31
N LEU A 110 8.84 3.14 -4.71
CA LEU A 110 10.15 3.65 -4.27
C LEU A 110 10.78 2.74 -3.20
N LEU A 111 10.00 2.29 -2.22
CA LEU A 111 10.49 1.40 -1.16
C LEU A 111 10.88 0.01 -1.69
N GLN A 112 10.11 -0.55 -2.64
CA GLN A 112 10.46 -1.84 -3.26
C GLN A 112 11.79 -1.80 -4.03
N HIS A 113 12.19 -0.62 -4.52
CA HIS A 113 13.42 -0.42 -5.28
C HIS A 113 14.53 0.24 -4.43
N ASN A 114 14.46 0.12 -3.09
CA ASN A 114 15.44 0.67 -2.15
C ASN A 114 15.67 2.20 -2.24
N LYS A 115 14.75 2.95 -2.84
CA LYS A 115 14.79 4.43 -2.92
C LYS A 115 14.12 5.07 -1.69
N VAL A 116 14.60 4.69 -0.51
CA VAL A 116 13.97 5.01 0.79
C VAL A 116 13.87 6.53 1.03
N GLU A 117 14.94 7.29 0.79
CA GLU A 117 14.91 8.75 0.98
C GLU A 117 13.88 9.45 0.08
N LYS A 118 13.79 9.06 -1.19
CA LYS A 118 12.76 9.57 -2.10
C LYS A 118 11.35 9.20 -1.64
N ALA A 119 11.15 8.02 -1.06
CA ALA A 119 9.86 7.62 -0.50
C ALA A 119 9.45 8.52 0.68
N ARG A 120 10.42 8.89 1.53
CA ARG A 120 10.22 9.80 2.68
C ARG A 120 9.88 11.22 2.21
N GLU A 121 10.58 11.74 1.20
CA GLU A 121 10.25 13.02 0.57
C GLU A 121 8.86 13.00 -0.07
N THR A 122 8.51 11.89 -0.71
CA THR A 122 7.19 11.68 -1.33
C THR A 122 6.07 11.72 -0.29
N LEU A 123 6.27 11.14 0.89
CA LEU A 123 5.32 11.26 2.00
C LEU A 123 5.15 12.74 2.40
N GLN A 124 6.23 13.49 2.61
CA GLN A 124 6.14 14.91 2.97
C GLN A 124 5.42 15.74 1.91
N ARG A 125 5.68 15.47 0.63
CA ARG A 125 4.99 16.12 -0.50
C ARG A 125 3.50 15.77 -0.50
N SER A 126 3.14 14.51 -0.26
CA SER A 126 1.73 14.09 -0.20
C SER A 126 0.95 14.85 0.88
N LEU A 127 1.54 15.09 2.06
CA LEU A 127 0.89 15.82 3.15
C LEU A 127 0.66 17.31 2.86
N LYS A 128 1.43 17.90 1.95
CA LYS A 128 1.22 19.29 1.50
C LYS A 128 0.06 19.41 0.51
N VAL A 129 -0.19 18.38 -0.29
CA VAL A 129 -1.19 18.39 -1.36
C VAL A 129 -2.53 17.79 -0.90
N LEU A 130 -2.49 16.73 -0.10
CA LEU A 130 -3.69 16.02 0.34
C LEU A 130 -4.46 16.82 1.41
N PRO A 131 -5.79 16.68 1.47
CA PRO A 131 -6.60 17.29 2.52
C PRO A 131 -6.33 16.63 3.89
N LYS A 132 -6.45 17.42 4.96
CA LYS A 132 -6.08 17.01 6.34
C LYS A 132 -6.74 15.71 6.82
N HIS A 133 -7.97 15.43 6.39
CA HIS A 133 -8.68 14.22 6.81
C HIS A 133 -8.05 12.93 6.25
N GLU A 134 -7.32 13.00 5.13
CA GLU A 134 -6.60 11.86 4.55
C GLU A 134 -5.19 11.69 5.09
N HIS A 135 -4.63 12.70 5.77
CA HIS A 135 -3.25 12.68 6.27
C HIS A 135 -2.98 11.46 7.15
N ILE A 136 -3.86 11.18 8.10
CA ILE A 136 -3.64 10.08 9.05
C ILE A 136 -3.62 8.73 8.33
N GLN A 137 -4.54 8.51 7.40
CA GLN A 137 -4.60 7.26 6.64
C GLN A 137 -3.40 7.12 5.70
N THR A 138 -2.91 8.22 5.14
CA THR A 138 -1.72 8.26 4.29
C THR A 138 -0.46 7.92 5.09
N VAL A 139 -0.23 8.60 6.22
CA VAL A 139 0.93 8.32 7.10
C VAL A 139 0.87 6.89 7.63
N GLN A 140 -0.30 6.41 8.01
CA GLN A 140 -0.48 5.02 8.44
C GLN A 140 -0.07 4.03 7.33
N LYS A 141 -0.46 4.29 6.08
CA LYS A 141 -0.09 3.41 4.96
C LYS A 141 1.41 3.45 4.67
N PHE A 142 2.02 4.64 4.70
CA PHE A 142 3.47 4.77 4.54
C PHE A 142 4.25 4.09 5.67
N ALA A 143 3.80 4.23 6.93
CA ALA A 143 4.40 3.51 8.04
C ALA A 143 4.31 1.99 7.81
N GLN A 144 3.17 1.48 7.35
CA GLN A 144 3.04 0.05 7.03
C GLN A 144 4.01 -0.42 5.95
N LEU A 145 4.33 0.44 4.98
CA LEU A 145 5.27 0.15 3.91
C LEU A 145 6.72 0.17 4.43
N GLU A 146 7.08 1.14 5.27
CA GLU A 146 8.39 1.22 5.94
C GLU A 146 8.67 -0.03 6.78
N PHE A 147 7.67 -0.52 7.52
CA PHE A 147 7.79 -1.78 8.27
C PHE A 147 8.04 -3.01 7.39
N LYS A 148 7.60 -3.00 6.12
CA LYS A 148 7.69 -4.17 5.23
C LYS A 148 8.91 -4.14 4.32
N TYR A 149 9.29 -2.97 3.83
CA TYR A 149 10.32 -2.81 2.79
C TYR A 149 11.42 -1.80 3.16
N GLY A 150 11.23 -1.02 4.22
CA GLY A 150 12.16 0.02 4.65
C GLY A 150 12.68 -0.25 6.06
N GLU A 151 12.70 0.81 6.88
CA GLU A 151 13.20 0.75 8.24
C GLU A 151 12.06 0.70 9.26
N ALA A 152 12.04 -0.37 10.08
CA ALA A 152 11.03 -0.53 11.14
C ALA A 152 11.04 0.65 12.13
N GLU A 153 12.21 1.19 12.48
CA GLU A 153 12.35 2.39 13.34
C GLU A 153 11.65 3.63 12.78
N ARG A 154 11.69 3.81 11.46
CA ARG A 154 10.99 4.92 10.82
C ARG A 154 9.48 4.70 10.85
N GLY A 155 9.03 3.47 10.58
CA GLY A 155 7.65 3.04 10.75
C GLY A 155 7.14 3.32 12.17
N ARG A 156 7.92 2.98 13.20
CA ARG A 156 7.66 3.29 14.62
C ARG A 156 7.50 4.78 14.84
N THR A 157 8.45 5.58 14.35
CA THR A 157 8.41 7.04 14.50
C THR A 157 7.14 7.65 13.90
N LEU A 158 6.72 7.18 12.72
CA LEU A 158 5.50 7.66 12.06
C LEU A 158 4.23 7.25 12.82
N LEU A 159 4.12 5.99 13.26
CA LEU A 159 2.98 5.53 14.05
C LEU A 159 2.92 6.18 15.42
N GLU A 160 4.07 6.36 16.08
CA GLU A 160 4.19 7.05 17.37
C GLU A 160 3.68 8.50 17.28
N GLY A 161 4.03 9.21 16.20
CA GLY A 161 3.50 10.55 15.93
C GLY A 161 1.98 10.55 15.74
N ILE A 162 1.41 9.55 15.06
CA ILE A 162 -0.03 9.44 14.86
C ILE A 162 -0.76 9.16 16.19
N VAL A 163 -0.29 8.19 16.96
CA VAL A 163 -0.97 7.78 18.21
C VAL A 163 -0.81 8.82 19.32
N SER A 164 0.30 9.56 19.35
CA SER A 164 0.49 10.68 20.28
C SER A 164 -0.47 11.84 20.00
N ASN A 165 -0.74 12.13 18.73
CA ASN A 165 -1.72 13.15 18.34
C ASN A 165 -3.18 12.68 18.53
N HIS A 166 -3.43 11.38 18.45
CA HIS A 166 -4.77 10.80 18.53
C HIS A 166 -4.87 9.61 19.52
N PRO A 167 -4.59 9.81 20.82
CA PRO A 167 -4.46 8.71 21.78
C PRO A 167 -5.76 7.92 22.02
N LYS A 168 -6.93 8.53 21.76
CA LYS A 168 -8.25 7.90 21.96
C LYS A 168 -8.65 6.94 20.82
N ARG A 169 -7.91 6.92 19.71
CA ARG A 169 -8.21 6.12 18.52
C ARG A 169 -7.54 4.74 18.58
N LEU A 170 -8.26 3.77 19.13
CA LEU A 170 -7.77 2.38 19.28
C LEU A 170 -7.41 1.72 17.94
N ASP A 171 -8.09 2.08 16.86
CA ASP A 171 -7.79 1.63 15.50
C ASP A 171 -6.32 1.88 15.11
N LEU A 172 -5.77 3.04 15.50
CA LEU A 172 -4.37 3.39 15.24
C LEU A 172 -3.41 2.58 16.11
N TRP A 173 -3.73 2.40 17.39
CA TRP A 173 -2.98 1.52 18.29
C TRP A 173 -2.97 0.06 17.82
N ASN A 174 -4.11 -0.43 17.33
CA ASN A 174 -4.23 -1.78 16.81
C ASN A 174 -3.31 -2.01 15.62
N VAL A 175 -3.26 -1.05 14.70
CA VAL A 175 -2.36 -1.10 13.55
C VAL A 175 -0.91 -1.10 13.99
N TYR A 176 -0.54 -0.25 14.97
CA TYR A 176 0.82 -0.23 15.51
C TYR A 176 1.20 -1.57 16.15
N LEU A 177 0.33 -2.13 16.99
CA LEU A 177 0.51 -3.46 17.57
C LEU A 177 0.65 -4.53 16.48
N ASP A 178 -0.17 -4.50 15.43
CA ASP A 178 -0.08 -5.46 14.32
C ASP A 178 1.25 -5.37 13.56
N MET A 179 1.80 -4.18 13.39
CA MET A 179 3.09 -4.02 12.72
C MET A 179 4.24 -4.51 13.61
N GLU A 180 4.25 -4.19 14.90
CA GLU A 180 5.29 -4.67 15.83
C GLU A 180 5.29 -6.20 15.96
N ILE A 181 4.10 -6.82 16.06
CA ILE A 181 3.97 -8.28 16.10
C ILE A 181 4.53 -8.91 14.81
N LYS A 182 4.35 -8.26 13.65
CA LYS A 182 4.88 -8.74 12.37
C LYS A 182 6.39 -8.59 12.24
N VAL A 183 6.97 -7.52 12.80
CA VAL A 183 8.43 -7.35 12.88
C VAL A 183 9.04 -8.41 13.79
N GLY A 184 8.29 -8.86 14.80
CA GLY A 184 8.73 -9.91 15.74
C GLY A 184 9.53 -9.38 16.92
N ASP A 185 9.54 -8.07 17.14
CA ASP A 185 10.19 -7.44 18.30
C ASP A 185 9.30 -7.62 19.54
N VAL A 186 9.58 -8.68 20.30
CA VAL A 186 8.74 -9.10 21.42
C VAL A 186 8.73 -8.06 22.55
N GLU A 187 9.89 -7.46 22.85
CA GLU A 187 10.02 -6.47 23.91
C GLU A 187 9.29 -5.18 23.56
N MET A 188 9.39 -4.73 22.31
CA MET A 188 8.70 -3.52 21.87
C MET A 188 7.19 -3.74 21.82
N ALA A 189 6.73 -4.89 21.31
CA ALA A 189 5.33 -5.26 21.33
C ALA A 189 4.76 -5.29 22.76
N ARG A 190 5.48 -5.88 23.72
CA ARG A 190 5.10 -5.89 25.15
C ARG A 190 4.97 -4.48 25.72
N ARG A 191 5.98 -3.63 25.53
CA ARG A 191 5.94 -2.22 25.97
C ARG A 191 4.73 -1.49 25.39
N LEU A 192 4.42 -1.73 24.12
CA LEU A 192 3.26 -1.14 23.46
C LEU A 192 1.94 -1.65 24.04
N PHE A 193 1.80 -2.95 24.30
CA PHE A 193 0.63 -3.52 24.98
C PHE A 193 0.44 -2.95 26.37
N GLU A 194 1.51 -2.84 27.17
CA GLU A 194 1.45 -2.26 28.51
C GLU A 194 0.98 -0.80 28.48
N ARG A 195 1.44 -0.03 27.49
CA ARG A 195 1.02 1.36 27.30
C ARG A 195 -0.43 1.48 26.87
N VAL A 196 -0.92 0.61 25.99
CA VAL A 196 -2.34 0.59 25.60
C VAL A 196 -3.20 0.16 26.79
N ALA A 197 -2.71 -0.76 27.63
CA ALA A 197 -3.41 -1.25 28.81
C ALA A 197 -3.52 -0.21 29.95
N SER A 198 -2.58 0.74 30.05
CA SER A 198 -2.67 1.85 31.00
C SER A 198 -3.60 2.97 30.56
N MET A 199 -4.05 2.96 29.30
CA MET A 199 -5.00 3.93 28.78
C MET A 199 -6.44 3.60 29.15
N LYS A 200 -7.26 4.65 29.31
CA LYS A 200 -8.68 4.53 29.59
C LYS A 200 -9.47 4.37 28.29
N PHE A 201 -9.68 3.13 27.86
CA PHE A 201 -10.62 2.79 26.77
C PHE A 201 -11.91 2.17 27.32
N SER A 202 -12.93 2.03 26.47
CA SER A 202 -14.16 1.34 26.87
C SER A 202 -13.89 -0.14 27.14
N SER A 203 -14.70 -0.76 28.02
CA SER A 203 -14.55 -2.17 28.41
C SER A 203 -14.51 -3.13 27.21
N LYS A 204 -15.33 -2.91 26.17
CA LYS A 204 -15.32 -3.70 24.93
C LYS A 204 -13.98 -3.61 24.18
N LYS A 205 -13.42 -2.40 24.09
CA LYS A 205 -12.15 -2.11 23.42
C LYS A 205 -10.97 -2.74 24.17
N MET A 206 -10.96 -2.65 25.49
CA MET A 206 -9.91 -3.25 26.33
C MET A 206 -9.95 -4.77 26.29
N LYS A 207 -11.15 -5.38 26.36
CA LYS A 207 -11.29 -6.84 26.19
C LYS A 207 -10.69 -7.33 24.87
N PHE A 208 -10.85 -6.57 23.79
CA PHE A 208 -10.23 -6.89 22.50
C PHE A 208 -8.69 -6.85 22.57
N ILE A 209 -8.12 -5.80 23.16
CA ILE A 209 -6.65 -5.68 23.32
C ILE A 209 -6.09 -6.78 24.22
N PHE A 210 -6.71 -7.05 25.38
CA PHE A 210 -6.25 -8.11 26.29
C PHE A 210 -6.32 -9.49 25.64
N LYS A 211 -7.38 -9.77 24.86
CA LYS A 211 -7.46 -11.03 24.08
C LYS A 211 -6.32 -11.14 23.07
N LYS A 212 -6.00 -10.04 22.39
CA LYS A 212 -4.88 -9.99 21.43
C LYS A 212 -3.52 -10.15 22.13
N TRP A 213 -3.32 -9.50 23.27
CA TRP A 213 -2.11 -9.62 24.08
C TRP A 213 -1.91 -11.04 24.60
N LEU A 214 -2.97 -11.67 25.10
CA LEU A 214 -2.93 -13.06 25.54
C LEU A 214 -2.55 -14.02 24.39
N GLN A 215 -3.09 -13.79 23.19
CA GLN A 215 -2.74 -14.60 22.01
C GLN A 215 -1.28 -14.37 21.60
N PHE A 216 -0.78 -13.15 21.73
CA PHE A 216 0.61 -12.81 21.45
C PHE A 216 1.57 -13.51 22.43
N GLU A 217 1.33 -13.43 23.75
CA GLU A 217 2.19 -14.10 24.74
C GLU A 217 2.13 -15.63 24.63
N LYS A 218 0.98 -16.21 24.24
CA LYS A 218 0.90 -17.66 23.97
C LYS A 218 1.79 -18.10 22.81
N ASN A 219 2.02 -17.23 21.83
CA ASN A 219 2.81 -17.55 20.66
C ASN A 219 4.31 -17.22 20.85
N ASN A 220 4.61 -16.18 21.64
CA ASN A 220 5.95 -15.56 21.69
C ASN A 220 6.56 -15.50 23.10
N GLY A 221 5.79 -15.80 24.14
CA GLY A 221 6.17 -15.62 25.55
C GLY A 221 6.18 -16.91 26.36
N THR A 222 6.41 -16.74 27.67
CA THR A 222 6.44 -17.85 28.65
C THR A 222 5.10 -17.99 29.37
N GLU A 223 4.89 -19.10 30.09
CA GLU A 223 3.67 -19.29 30.90
C GLU A 223 3.48 -18.20 31.97
N ASP A 224 4.59 -17.67 32.51
CA ASP A 224 4.59 -16.56 33.47
C ASP A 224 4.10 -15.25 32.83
N ASP A 225 4.51 -14.95 31.59
CA ASP A 225 4.05 -13.77 30.86
C ASP A 225 2.53 -13.85 30.58
N VAL A 226 2.06 -15.04 30.19
CA VAL A 226 0.63 -15.30 29.98
C VAL A 226 -0.16 -15.10 31.28
N GLN A 227 0.39 -15.54 32.42
CA GLN A 227 -0.25 -15.38 33.72
C GLN A 227 -0.30 -13.91 34.15
N ARG A 228 0.78 -13.16 33.95
CA ARG A 228 0.83 -11.71 34.20
C ARG A 228 -0.22 -10.93 33.40
N VAL A 229 -0.45 -11.31 32.13
CA VAL A 229 -1.51 -10.68 31.30
C VAL A 229 -2.91 -10.99 31.84
N LYS A 230 -3.16 -12.21 32.34
CA LYS A 230 -4.45 -12.57 32.96
C LYS A 230 -4.70 -11.77 34.23
N GLU A 231 -3.72 -11.68 35.12
CA GLU A 231 -3.81 -10.90 36.36
C GLU A 231 -4.11 -9.43 36.08
N ARG A 232 -3.41 -8.84 35.10
CA ARG A 232 -3.65 -7.46 34.68
C ARG A 232 -5.03 -7.25 34.05
N THR A 233 -5.53 -8.25 33.33
CA THR A 233 -6.90 -8.21 32.78
C THR A 233 -7.93 -8.24 33.91
N LEU A 234 -7.73 -9.06 34.94
CA LEU A 234 -8.60 -9.14 36.11
C LEU A 234 -8.60 -7.82 36.90
N ALA A 235 -7.42 -7.28 37.21
CA ALA A 235 -7.29 -6.00 37.90
C ALA A 235 -7.96 -4.85 37.12
N TYR A 236 -7.89 -4.88 35.78
CA TYR A 236 -8.58 -3.89 34.95
C TYR A 236 -10.10 -4.03 35.02
N VAL A 237 -10.63 -5.25 35.01
CA VAL A 237 -12.07 -5.52 35.16
C VAL A 237 -12.57 -5.10 36.54
N GLU A 238 -11.82 -5.38 37.59
CA GLU A 238 -12.13 -4.98 38.98
C GLU A 238 -12.11 -3.47 39.14
N SER A 239 -11.17 -2.76 38.51
CA SER A 239 -11.12 -1.28 38.54
C SER A 239 -12.27 -0.58 37.79
N MET A 240 -13.04 -1.34 37.01
CA MET A 240 -14.16 -0.88 36.20
C MET A 240 -15.52 -1.34 36.74
N SER A 241 -15.53 -2.16 37.80
CA SER A 241 -16.71 -2.56 38.59
C SER A 241 -17.02 -1.54 39.68
#